data_AF-A0A9D0KLG8-F1
#
_entry.id   AF-A0A9D0KLG8-F1
#
_cell.length_a   1.000
_cell.length_b   1.000
_cell.length_c   1.000
_cell.angle_alpha   90.00
_cell.angle_beta   90.00
_cell.angle_gamma   90.00
#
_symmetry.space_group_name_H-M   'P 1'
#
loop_
_entity.id
_entity.type
_entity.pdbx_description
1 polymer ?
#
loop_
_entity_poly.entity_id
_entity_poly.type
_entity_poly.pdbx_seq_one_letter_code
_entity_poly.pdbx_strand_id
1 'polypeptide(L)'
;MTCSDGWAALNLEMPPRVPRTEYSVTEHWGVIEAVTGLQIRPDSPPELKRRGALALMRAWHFDFRWSTLIGGDELAACHTDMGHAEYAAGGVDRRDTVYCPFKSPEEVLAFDPWETYGPQDEEALTRRFEEHYRRQHEETPEM
;
A
#
# COMPACT_ATOMS: atom_id res chain seq x y z
N MET A 1 -15.47 4.94 -15.33
CA MET A 1 -14.08 4.92 -15.84
C MET A 1 -13.61 3.50 -15.69
N THR A 2 -12.56 3.10 -16.40
CA THR A 2 -12.18 1.70 -16.42
C THR A 2 -10.70 1.58 -16.11
N CYS A 3 -10.39 0.68 -15.17
CA CYS A 3 -9.05 0.17 -14.86
C CYS A 3 -8.21 -0.13 -16.12
N SER A 4 -8.86 -0.34 -17.28
CA SER A 4 -8.22 -0.46 -18.59
C SER A 4 -7.28 0.69 -18.97
N ASP A 5 -7.60 1.95 -18.65
CA ASP A 5 -6.71 3.08 -19.00
C ASP A 5 -5.41 2.98 -18.19
N GLY A 6 -5.52 2.70 -16.88
CA GLY A 6 -4.37 2.46 -16.01
C GLY A 6 -3.56 1.25 -16.45
N TRP A 7 -4.23 0.15 -16.82
CA TRP A 7 -3.59 -1.06 -17.31
C TRP A 7 -2.86 -0.83 -18.64
N ALA A 8 -3.47 -0.12 -19.58
CA ALA A 8 -2.86 0.26 -20.85
C ALA A 8 -1.56 1.03 -20.63
N ALA A 9 -1.56 2.05 -19.75
CA ALA A 9 -0.35 2.80 -19.43
C ALA A 9 0.75 1.94 -18.77
N LEU A 10 0.38 1.01 -17.87
CA LEU A 10 1.34 0.06 -17.28
C LEU A 10 1.96 -0.87 -18.33
N ASN A 11 1.24 -1.17 -19.41
CA ASN A 11 1.71 -1.98 -20.54
C ASN A 11 2.35 -1.14 -21.66
N LEU A 12 2.71 0.12 -21.37
CA LEU A 12 3.38 1.04 -22.31
C LEU A 12 2.52 1.39 -23.54
N GLU A 13 1.20 1.28 -23.43
CA GLU A 13 0.26 1.75 -24.44
C GLU A 13 -0.08 3.24 -24.23
N MET A 14 -0.74 3.87 -25.21
CA MET A 14 -1.12 5.28 -25.18
C MET A 14 -2.64 5.44 -25.02
N PRO A 15 -3.18 5.37 -23.79
CA PRO A 15 -4.60 5.61 -23.54
C PRO A 15 -5.01 7.04 -23.93
N PRO A 16 -6.33 7.31 -24.15
CA PRO A 16 -6.82 8.59 -24.64
C PRO A 16 -6.58 9.78 -23.68
N ARG A 17 -6.19 9.50 -22.44
CA ARG A 17 -5.77 10.48 -21.44
C ARG A 17 -4.68 9.87 -20.56
N VAL A 18 -3.90 10.70 -19.88
CA VAL A 18 -2.94 10.24 -18.87
C VAL A 18 -3.70 9.64 -17.68
N PRO A 19 -3.51 8.35 -17.34
CA PRO A 19 -4.18 7.75 -16.20
C PRO A 19 -3.65 8.33 -14.89
N ARG A 20 -4.52 8.47 -13.90
CA ARG A 20 -4.18 9.05 -12.59
C ARG A 20 -4.01 7.96 -11.54
N THR A 21 -2.99 8.14 -10.73
CA THR A 21 -2.85 7.48 -9.43
C THR A 21 -2.12 8.42 -8.48
N GLU A 22 -2.29 8.21 -7.19
CA GLU A 22 -1.60 8.95 -6.14
C GLU A 22 -1.12 7.97 -5.08
N TYR A 23 0.01 8.31 -4.45
CA TYR A 23 0.57 7.52 -3.36
C TYR A 23 0.15 8.13 -2.02
N SER A 24 -0.38 7.29 -1.11
CA SER A 24 -0.78 7.62 0.26
C SER A 24 -1.84 8.72 0.47
N VAL A 25 -2.24 9.50 -0.54
CA VAL A 25 -3.22 10.60 -0.40
C VAL A 25 -4.57 10.15 0.20
N THR A 26 -4.91 8.87 0.05
CA THR A 26 -6.08 8.22 0.66
C THR A 26 -6.04 8.16 2.19
N GLU A 27 -4.95 8.58 2.81
CA GLU A 27 -4.75 8.66 4.26
C GLU A 27 -4.61 10.12 4.74
N HIS A 28 -4.72 11.11 3.84
CA HIS A 28 -4.61 12.53 4.16
C HIS A 28 -6.00 13.12 4.40
N TRP A 29 -6.43 13.09 5.66
CA TRP A 29 -7.80 13.41 6.05
C TRP A 29 -8.25 14.82 5.65
N GLY A 30 -7.35 15.81 5.70
CA GLY A 30 -7.66 17.18 5.25
C GLY A 30 -7.96 17.26 3.74
N VAL A 31 -7.25 16.48 2.92
CA VAL A 31 -7.51 16.40 1.48
C VAL A 31 -8.84 15.70 1.22
N ILE A 32 -9.09 14.59 1.92
CA ILE A 32 -10.35 13.85 1.81
C ILE A 32 -11.53 14.76 2.19
N GLU A 33 -11.43 15.49 3.30
CA GLU A 33 -12.48 16.43 3.73
C GLU A 33 -12.68 17.54 2.71
N ALA A 34 -11.61 18.16 2.21
CA ALA A 34 -11.71 19.24 1.21
C ALA A 34 -12.37 18.80 -0.10
N VAL A 35 -12.15 17.56 -0.53
CA VAL A 35 -12.68 17.03 -1.80
C VAL A 35 -14.08 16.43 -1.65
N THR A 36 -14.33 15.73 -0.55
CA THR A 36 -15.54 14.90 -0.39
C THR A 36 -16.54 15.48 0.61
N GLY A 37 -16.13 16.45 1.44
CA GLY A 37 -16.91 16.96 2.57
C GLY A 37 -17.01 16.00 3.75
N LEU A 38 -16.42 14.80 3.68
CA LEU A 38 -16.43 13.84 4.77
C LEU A 38 -15.42 14.24 5.85
N GLN A 39 -15.92 14.50 7.05
CA GLN A 39 -15.06 14.81 8.20
C GLN A 39 -14.42 13.53 8.74
N ILE A 40 -13.11 13.41 8.56
CA ILE A 40 -12.33 12.25 8.99
C ILE A 40 -11.19 12.73 9.87
N ARG A 41 -10.96 12.01 10.97
CA ARG A 41 -9.94 12.31 11.96
C ARG A 41 -9.05 11.09 12.20
N PRO A 42 -7.84 11.27 12.78
CA PRO A 42 -6.95 10.17 13.11
C PRO A 42 -7.58 9.09 14.00
N ASP A 43 -8.53 9.44 14.85
CA ASP A 43 -9.28 8.55 15.74
C ASP A 43 -10.61 8.03 15.17
N SER A 44 -10.95 8.43 13.93
CA SER A 44 -12.19 7.97 13.29
C SER A 44 -12.20 6.46 13.07
N PRO A 45 -13.39 5.82 13.07
CA PRO A 45 -13.52 4.39 12.82
C PRO A 45 -12.87 3.99 11.48
N PRO A 46 -12.22 2.81 11.39
CA PRO A 46 -11.57 2.35 10.17
C PRO A 46 -12.50 2.34 8.95
N GLU A 47 -13.77 1.99 9.15
CA GLU A 47 -14.77 1.98 8.07
C GLU A 47 -15.07 3.39 7.52
N LEU A 48 -15.06 4.42 8.37
CA LEU A 48 -15.24 5.80 7.90
C LEU A 48 -14.02 6.28 7.11
N LYS A 49 -12.81 5.97 7.60
CA LYS A 49 -11.55 6.27 6.88
C LYS A 49 -11.54 5.60 5.51
N ARG A 50 -11.87 4.32 5.45
CA ARG A 50 -11.97 3.53 4.21
C ARG A 50 -12.99 4.14 3.23
N ARG A 51 -14.18 4.51 3.71
CA ARG A 51 -15.20 5.17 2.89
C ARG A 51 -14.71 6.49 2.31
N GLY A 52 -14.00 7.29 3.10
CA GLY A 52 -13.38 8.53 2.66
C GLY A 52 -12.33 8.34 1.58
N ALA A 53 -11.41 7.39 1.79
CA ALA A 53 -10.40 7.01 0.81
C ALA A 53 -11.04 6.64 -0.54
N LEU A 54 -12.04 5.76 -0.53
CA LEU A 54 -12.76 5.34 -1.74
C LEU A 54 -13.53 6.50 -2.39
N ALA A 55 -14.10 7.41 -1.59
CA ALA A 55 -14.77 8.60 -2.10
C ALA A 55 -13.80 9.57 -2.79
N LEU A 56 -12.60 9.77 -2.22
CA LEU A 56 -11.54 10.56 -2.84
C LEU A 56 -11.10 9.97 -4.18
N MET A 57 -10.82 8.66 -4.21
CA MET A 57 -10.42 7.96 -5.43
C MET A 57 -11.46 8.13 -6.55
N ARG A 58 -12.76 8.02 -6.22
CA ARG A 58 -13.84 8.28 -7.17
C ARG A 58 -13.87 9.73 -7.61
N ALA A 59 -13.81 10.68 -6.69
CA ALA A 59 -13.87 12.12 -7.00
C ALA A 59 -12.70 12.60 -7.86
N TRP A 60 -11.52 11.99 -7.70
CA TRP A 60 -10.32 12.32 -8.46
C TRP A 60 -10.12 11.46 -9.69
N HIS A 61 -10.99 10.47 -9.94
CA HIS A 61 -10.91 9.57 -11.08
C HIS A 61 -9.59 8.81 -11.13
N PHE A 62 -9.27 8.06 -10.08
CA PHE A 62 -8.12 7.17 -10.10
C PHE A 62 -8.33 6.08 -11.16
N ASP A 63 -7.25 5.69 -11.82
CA ASP A 63 -7.19 4.61 -12.80
C ASP A 63 -6.34 3.45 -12.32
N PHE A 64 -5.59 3.68 -11.24
CA PHE A 64 -4.76 2.69 -10.59
C PHE A 64 -4.75 2.91 -9.09
N ARG A 65 -4.96 1.83 -8.34
CA ARG A 65 -4.93 1.80 -6.87
C ARG A 65 -3.66 1.07 -6.43
N TRP A 66 -2.77 1.78 -5.75
CA TRP A 66 -1.63 1.15 -5.07
C TRP A 66 -2.13 0.20 -3.99
N SER A 67 -1.64 -1.04 -4.02
CA SER A 67 -1.99 -2.05 -3.02
C SER A 67 -0.87 -3.07 -2.89
N THR A 68 -0.32 -3.19 -1.68
CA THR A 68 0.75 -4.13 -1.35
C THR A 68 0.21 -5.27 -0.50
N LEU A 69 0.45 -6.51 -0.92
CA LEU A 69 0.04 -7.70 -0.16
C LEU A 69 1.12 -8.18 0.82
N ILE A 70 2.38 -8.10 0.39
CA ILE A 70 3.54 -8.57 1.16
C ILE A 70 4.12 -7.37 1.93
N GLY A 71 4.31 -7.57 3.24
CA GLY A 71 4.87 -6.57 4.15
C GLY A 71 5.94 -7.18 5.06
N GLY A 72 6.34 -6.42 6.09
CA GLY A 72 7.42 -6.81 7.00
C GLY A 72 7.21 -8.12 7.75
N ASP A 73 5.96 -8.54 7.95
CA ASP A 73 5.62 -9.80 8.63
C ASP A 73 6.16 -11.04 7.88
N GLU A 74 6.25 -10.98 6.55
CA GLU A 74 6.83 -12.04 5.71
C GLU A 74 8.36 -12.14 5.91
N LEU A 75 8.97 -11.11 6.50
CA LEU A 75 10.40 -11.00 6.80
C LEU A 75 10.66 -10.96 8.32
N ALA A 76 9.71 -11.42 9.14
CA ALA A 76 9.79 -11.32 10.60
C ALA A 76 11.04 -12.00 11.19
N ALA A 77 11.55 -13.05 10.54
CA ALA A 77 12.75 -13.77 10.97
C ALA A 77 14.02 -12.90 10.94
N CYS A 78 14.19 -12.04 9.93
CA CYS A 78 15.38 -11.19 9.81
C CYS A 78 15.11 -9.92 9.00
N HIS A 79 14.68 -8.85 9.68
CA HIS A 79 14.55 -7.52 9.09
C HIS A 79 15.14 -6.45 10.01
N THR A 80 15.49 -5.32 9.42
CA THR A 80 15.86 -4.11 10.15
C THR A 80 14.61 -3.26 10.33
N ASP A 81 14.42 -2.71 11.53
CA ASP A 81 13.47 -1.64 11.79
C ASP A 81 14.27 -0.35 12.00
N MET A 82 14.07 0.64 11.13
CA MET A 82 14.72 1.95 11.26
C MET A 82 13.83 2.98 11.96
N GLY A 83 12.69 2.53 12.50
CA GLY A 83 11.66 3.37 13.05
C GLY A 83 10.78 3.96 11.96
N HIS A 84 10.03 4.99 12.33
CA HIS A 84 9.17 5.75 11.43
C HIS A 84 9.04 7.17 11.96
N ALA A 85 9.28 8.16 11.09
CA ALA A 85 9.08 9.57 11.44
C ALA A 85 7.58 9.89 11.55
N GLU A 86 7.24 11.05 12.14
CA GLU A 86 5.86 11.55 12.11
C GLU A 86 5.49 11.92 10.67
N TYR A 87 4.54 11.20 10.09
CA TYR A 87 4.02 11.49 8.75
C TYR A 87 2.48 11.51 8.74
N ALA A 88 1.86 10.53 9.37
CA ALA A 88 0.41 10.46 9.49
C ALA A 88 -0.13 11.60 10.36
N ALA A 89 -1.35 12.04 10.05
CA ALA A 89 -2.02 13.07 10.82
C ALA A 89 -2.07 12.71 12.31
N GLY A 90 -1.60 13.62 13.17
CA GLY A 90 -1.50 13.40 14.62
C GLY A 90 -0.28 12.60 15.07
N GLY A 91 0.67 12.29 14.19
CA GLY A 91 1.92 11.60 14.54
C GLY A 91 1.74 10.14 14.99
N VAL A 92 0.60 9.53 14.64
CA VAL A 92 0.17 8.21 15.13
C VAL A 92 1.04 7.06 14.60
N ASP A 93 1.82 7.32 13.57
CA ASP A 93 2.72 6.39 12.90
C ASP A 93 4.16 6.48 13.39
N ARG A 94 4.48 7.45 14.27
CA ARG A 94 5.83 7.58 14.80
C ARG A 94 6.24 6.34 15.57
N ARG A 95 7.42 5.82 15.24
CA ARG A 95 8.07 4.73 15.95
C ARG A 95 9.55 5.07 16.10
N ASP A 96 10.00 5.20 17.34
CA ASP A 96 11.42 5.43 17.64
C ASP A 96 12.21 4.11 17.75
N THR A 97 11.58 2.98 17.49
CA THR A 97 12.21 1.66 17.49
C THR A 97 13.27 1.58 16.40
N VAL A 98 14.53 1.41 16.78
CA VAL A 98 15.62 1.14 15.84
C VAL A 98 16.26 -0.19 16.22
N TYR A 99 16.23 -1.12 15.28
CA TYR A 99 16.72 -2.48 15.43
C TYR A 99 17.39 -2.95 14.14
N CYS A 100 18.62 -3.47 14.26
CA CYS A 100 19.29 -4.17 13.18
C CYS A 100 19.83 -5.52 13.72
N PRO A 101 19.48 -6.66 13.09
CA PRO A 101 19.96 -7.97 13.50
C PRO A 101 21.48 -8.13 13.27
N PHE A 102 22.04 -7.38 12.32
CA PHE A 102 23.45 -7.42 11.96
C PHE A 102 24.28 -6.40 12.75
N LYS A 103 25.50 -6.79 13.12
CA LYS A 103 26.48 -5.97 13.85
C LYS A 103 27.67 -5.54 12.99
N SER A 104 27.83 -6.14 11.81
CA SER A 104 28.86 -5.73 10.85
C SER A 104 28.41 -5.92 9.39
N PRO A 105 29.07 -5.25 8.43
CA PRO A 105 28.83 -5.49 7.00
C PRO A 105 29.07 -6.94 6.58
N GLU A 106 30.02 -7.64 7.20
CA GLU A 106 30.33 -9.04 6.90
C GLU A 106 29.14 -9.95 7.24
N GLU A 107 28.43 -9.70 8.34
CA GLU A 107 27.22 -10.46 8.68
C GLU A 107 26.09 -10.22 7.66
N VAL A 108 25.97 -9.00 7.12
CA VAL A 108 25.01 -8.68 6.05
C VAL A 108 25.37 -9.42 4.76
N LEU A 109 26.67 -9.44 4.40
CA LEU A 109 27.14 -10.11 3.19
C LEU A 109 27.08 -11.64 3.29
N ALA A 110 27.15 -12.18 4.51
CA ALA A 110 27.01 -13.61 4.78
C ALA A 110 25.55 -14.05 4.93
N PHE A 111 24.59 -13.12 5.00
CA PHE A 111 23.18 -13.45 5.15
C PHE A 111 22.65 -14.19 3.91
N ASP A 112 22.16 -15.40 4.11
CA ASP A 112 21.46 -16.17 3.07
C ASP A 112 19.94 -16.09 3.30
N PRO A 113 19.18 -15.36 2.45
CA PRO A 113 17.73 -15.31 2.56
C PRO A 113 17.07 -16.65 2.30
N TRP A 114 17.68 -17.54 1.49
CA TRP A 114 17.13 -18.85 1.20
C TRP A 114 17.28 -19.81 2.39
N GLU A 115 18.41 -19.76 3.10
CA GLU A 115 18.57 -20.50 4.36
C GLU A 115 17.60 -20.00 5.44
N THR A 116 17.39 -18.68 5.51
CA THR A 116 16.56 -18.04 6.55
C THR A 116 15.06 -18.22 6.31
N TYR A 117 14.60 -18.02 5.08
CA TYR A 117 13.17 -17.97 4.75
C TYR A 117 12.67 -19.21 4.02
N GLY A 118 13.57 -19.98 3.41
CA GLY A 118 13.23 -21.17 2.67
C GLY A 118 12.40 -20.90 1.40
N PRO A 119 12.01 -21.99 0.70
CA PRO A 119 11.13 -21.89 -0.46
C PRO A 119 9.73 -21.45 -0.04
N GLN A 120 9.09 -20.69 -0.91
CA GLN A 120 7.67 -20.34 -0.80
C GLN A 120 6.85 -21.24 -1.72
N ASP A 121 5.62 -21.55 -1.31
CA ASP A 121 4.65 -22.25 -2.15
C ASP A 121 4.11 -21.28 -3.21
N GLU A 122 4.53 -21.49 -4.46
CA GLU A 122 4.15 -20.66 -5.61
C GLU A 122 2.63 -20.67 -5.87
N GLU A 123 1.97 -21.82 -5.72
CA GLU A 123 0.52 -21.93 -5.93
C GLU A 123 -0.23 -21.18 -4.82
N ALA A 124 0.25 -21.27 -3.59
CA ALA A 124 -0.30 -20.51 -2.48
C ALA A 124 -0.11 -19.00 -2.66
N LEU A 125 1.08 -18.56 -3.09
CA LEU A 125 1.36 -17.16 -3.37
C LEU A 125 0.47 -16.64 -4.49
N THR A 126 0.38 -17.35 -5.61
CA THR A 126 -0.47 -16.98 -6.75
C THR A 126 -1.91 -16.79 -6.30
N ARG A 127 -2.48 -17.76 -5.57
CA ARG A 127 -3.85 -17.65 -5.04
C ARG A 127 -4.03 -16.43 -4.14
N ARG A 128 -3.08 -16.14 -3.24
CA ARG A 128 -3.15 -14.97 -2.35
C ARG A 128 -3.16 -13.66 -3.13
N PHE A 129 -2.32 -13.53 -4.16
CA PHE A 129 -2.28 -12.35 -5.01
C PHE A 129 -3.56 -12.18 -5.84
N GLU A 130 -4.10 -13.25 -6.41
CA GLU A 130 -5.36 -13.22 -7.14
C GLU A 130 -6.54 -12.83 -6.25
N GLU A 131 -6.62 -13.41 -5.04
CA GLU A 131 -7.65 -13.05 -4.05
C GLU A 131 -7.54 -11.58 -3.61
N HIS A 132 -6.32 -11.11 -3.38
CA HIS A 132 -6.06 -9.72 -3.04
C HIS A 132 -6.51 -8.79 -4.17
N TYR A 133 -6.11 -9.10 -5.42
CA TYR A 133 -6.50 -8.34 -6.60
C TYR A 133 -8.03 -8.28 -6.79
N ARG A 134 -8.72 -9.43 -6.69
CA ARG A 134 -10.20 -9.48 -6.76
C ARG A 134 -10.84 -8.58 -5.71
N ARG A 135 -10.36 -8.65 -4.46
CA ARG A 135 -10.87 -7.82 -3.38
C ARG A 135 -10.68 -6.32 -3.65
N GLN A 136 -9.51 -5.92 -4.17
CA GLN A 136 -9.28 -4.52 -4.52
C GLN A 136 -10.26 -4.06 -5.61
N HIS A 137 -10.50 -4.89 -6.63
CA HIS A 137 -11.45 -4.60 -7.70
C HIS A 137 -12.90 -4.52 -7.19
N GLU A 138 -13.32 -5.43 -6.31
CA GLU A 138 -14.65 -5.42 -5.69
C GLU A 138 -14.91 -4.16 -4.83
N GLU A 139 -13.87 -3.61 -4.21
CA GLU A 139 -13.96 -2.38 -3.41
C GLU A 139 -14.00 -1.11 -4.26
N THR A 140 -13.51 -1.17 -5.51
CA THR A 140 -13.47 -0.05 -6.45
C THR A 140 -14.05 -0.43 -7.81
N PRO A 141 -15.34 -0.84 -7.89
CA PRO A 141 -15.92 -1.43 -9.10
C PRO A 141 -16.15 -0.42 -10.24
N GLU A 142 -16.17 0.88 -9.92
CA GLU A 142 -16.37 1.98 -10.88
C GLU A 142 -15.06 2.55 -11.44
N MET A 143 -13.93 1.98 -11.01
CA MET A 143 -12.58 2.40 -11.36
C MET A 143 -12.13 1.78 -12.68
#